data_AF-A0A9X8QYT7-F1
#
_entry.id   AF-A0A9X8QYT7-F1
#
_cell.length_a   1.000
_cell.length_b   1.000
_cell.length_c   1.000
_cell.angle_alpha   90.00
_cell.angle_beta   90.00
_cell.angle_gamma   90.00
#
_symmetry.space_group_name_H-M   'P 1'
#
loop_
_entity.id
_entity.type
_entity.pdbx_description
1 polymer ?
#
loop_
_entity_poly.entity_id
_entity_poly.type
_entity_poly.pdbx_seq_one_letter_code
_entity_poly.pdbx_strand_id
1 'polypeptide(L)'
;MIMSGSLVRRSGVALVSAAALVALPALPALPDGAGAPGAAYAAGRAGATGRGGAAQAGEHWRGGWAAAPQRPTEVFGKNWSGEGFARQTVRQVVRVGAGGAQARIRLSNRYGTAPLKVAGATLARADQGGAVRAGSVRQLTFGHGKSATIPAGGELLSDGVGLRVRALESVTVTLYFDAPTGPATLHALAGATSYRAAGDHRSDVGAAAFTETSQSWYYLSGVEFAGGGPARRDGIVAFGDSITDGYGSTIGTNRRYPDALANRFAAAGRPRGVLNEGIAGNQLVNTTADFGEKATARFAEDALNGPDVGTVILLEGINDIGMSEVAVGSGGPTPEVSVRQLIDAQRELIRQAHRRGVKVIGATLTPFKGAAYYTERGEIKREALNRWIRTSGAFDGVADLDRALSDPADRGRMAAAYDQGDHLHPNDAGYRAMARAIDLDAV
;
A
#
# COMPACT_ATOMS: atom_id res chain seq x y z
N MET A 1 56.89 -21.36 -31.56
CA MET A 1 55.92 -20.30 -31.94
C MET A 1 54.55 -20.94 -31.86
N ILE A 2 53.80 -20.57 -30.82
CA ILE A 2 52.57 -21.23 -30.36
C ILE A 2 51.38 -20.63 -31.12
N MET A 3 50.52 -21.44 -31.72
CA MET A 3 49.19 -21.02 -32.18
C MET A 3 48.14 -21.58 -31.22
N SER A 4 47.46 -20.68 -30.51
CA SER A 4 46.35 -20.97 -29.60
C SER A 4 45.05 -21.13 -30.38
N GLY A 5 44.43 -22.31 -30.23
CA GLY A 5 43.04 -22.57 -30.63
C GLY A 5 42.12 -22.50 -29.41
N SER A 6 41.07 -21.71 -29.53
CA SER A 6 39.98 -21.50 -28.57
C SER A 6 39.09 -22.74 -28.40
N LEU A 7 38.82 -23.15 -27.16
CA LEU A 7 37.79 -24.12 -26.80
C LEU A 7 36.78 -23.47 -25.86
N VAL A 8 35.58 -23.23 -26.39
CA VAL A 8 34.39 -22.79 -25.66
C VAL A 8 33.87 -23.97 -24.83
N ARG A 9 33.87 -23.84 -23.50
CA ARG A 9 33.14 -24.76 -22.60
C ARG A 9 31.71 -24.27 -22.41
N ARG A 10 30.76 -25.04 -22.94
CA ARG A 10 29.37 -25.05 -22.47
C ARG A 10 29.31 -25.97 -21.25
N SER A 11 28.86 -25.46 -20.11
CA SER A 11 28.52 -26.26 -18.93
C SER A 11 27.01 -26.18 -18.74
N GLY A 12 26.33 -27.30 -19.03
CA GLY A 12 24.94 -27.51 -18.66
C GLY A 12 24.82 -27.74 -17.17
N VAL A 13 23.77 -27.18 -16.57
CA VAL A 13 23.37 -27.46 -15.19
C VAL A 13 22.19 -28.42 -15.26
N ALA A 14 22.36 -29.57 -14.61
CA ALA A 14 21.38 -30.64 -14.49
C ALA A 14 20.25 -30.26 -13.52
N LEU A 15 19.02 -30.54 -13.93
CA LEU A 15 17.84 -30.61 -13.07
C LEU A 15 17.96 -31.84 -12.15
N VAL A 16 17.82 -31.63 -10.85
CA VAL A 16 17.57 -32.71 -9.88
C VAL A 16 16.16 -32.53 -9.36
N SER A 17 15.25 -33.39 -9.84
CA SER A 17 13.90 -33.57 -9.32
C SER A 17 13.94 -34.55 -8.15
N ALA A 18 13.46 -34.14 -6.98
CA ALA A 18 13.20 -35.05 -5.87
C ALA A 18 11.69 -35.07 -5.60
N ALA A 19 11.06 -36.18 -5.99
CA ALA A 19 9.70 -36.54 -5.62
C ALA A 19 9.72 -37.29 -4.28
N ALA A 20 8.87 -36.89 -3.34
CA ALA A 20 8.55 -37.68 -2.16
C ALA A 20 7.02 -37.80 -2.07
N LEU A 21 6.52 -39.00 -2.40
CA LEU A 21 5.17 -39.47 -2.09
C LEU A 21 5.04 -39.61 -0.56
N VAL A 22 3.98 -39.05 0.01
CA VAL A 22 3.48 -39.47 1.33
C VAL A 22 2.06 -39.99 1.14
N ALA A 23 1.87 -41.26 1.53
CA ALA A 23 0.63 -41.99 1.49
C ALA A 23 -0.35 -41.50 2.58
N LEU A 24 -1.60 -41.27 2.21
CA LEU A 24 -2.72 -41.04 3.12
C LEU A 24 -3.42 -42.38 3.41
N PRO A 25 -3.70 -42.75 4.68
CA PRO A 25 -4.59 -43.86 4.96
C PRO A 25 -6.06 -43.41 4.87
N ALA A 26 -6.87 -44.20 4.17
CA ALA A 26 -8.31 -44.08 4.13
C ALA A 26 -8.94 -44.41 5.48
N LEU A 27 -9.90 -43.61 5.93
CA LEU A 27 -10.76 -43.91 7.08
C LEU A 27 -12.18 -44.27 6.60
N PRO A 28 -12.86 -45.22 7.26
CA PRO A 28 -14.10 -45.80 6.78
C PRO A 28 -15.33 -44.93 7.10
N ALA A 29 -16.32 -45.01 6.21
CA ALA A 29 -17.66 -44.49 6.41
C ALA A 29 -18.44 -45.30 7.46
N LEU A 30 -19.25 -44.62 8.28
CA LEU A 30 -20.27 -45.22 9.15
C LEU A 30 -21.55 -44.35 9.15
N PRO A 31 -22.70 -44.92 9.53
CA PRO A 31 -23.96 -44.78 8.78
C PRO A 31 -25.00 -43.82 9.37
N ASP A 32 -26.05 -43.60 8.57
CA ASP A 32 -27.31 -42.90 8.88
C ASP A 32 -28.01 -43.37 10.16
N GLY A 33 -28.66 -42.44 10.87
CA GLY A 33 -29.58 -42.77 11.97
C GLY A 33 -30.11 -41.59 12.80
N ALA A 34 -31.21 -41.00 12.33
CA ALA A 34 -32.38 -40.44 13.05
C ALA A 34 -32.27 -39.68 14.41
N GLY A 35 -32.87 -38.48 14.45
CA GLY A 35 -33.86 -38.10 15.49
C GLY A 35 -33.51 -36.98 16.50
N ALA A 36 -33.95 -35.75 16.18
CA ALA A 36 -34.55 -34.64 16.98
C ALA A 36 -34.33 -34.47 18.53
N PRO A 37 -34.57 -33.29 19.15
CA PRO A 37 -35.15 -32.04 18.62
C PRO A 37 -34.29 -30.77 18.83
N GLY A 38 -34.63 -29.73 18.06
CA GLY A 38 -33.98 -28.42 18.09
C GLY A 38 -34.26 -27.62 19.37
N ALA A 39 -33.19 -27.18 20.00
CA ALA A 39 -33.20 -26.04 20.93
C ALA A 39 -32.74 -24.80 20.14
N ALA A 40 -33.68 -23.90 19.90
CA ALA A 40 -33.42 -22.59 19.32
C ALA A 40 -32.56 -21.76 20.28
N TYR A 41 -31.27 -21.59 19.97
CA TYR A 41 -30.47 -20.52 20.57
C TYR A 41 -30.85 -19.21 19.88
N ALA A 42 -31.82 -18.51 20.47
CA ALA A 42 -32.06 -17.11 20.18
C ALA A 42 -30.84 -16.31 20.64
N ALA A 43 -29.99 -15.91 19.70
CA ALA A 43 -28.95 -14.92 19.94
C ALA A 43 -29.63 -13.57 20.20
N GLY A 44 -29.86 -13.26 21.48
CA GLY A 44 -30.27 -11.94 21.92
C GLY A 44 -29.21 -10.92 21.52
N ARG A 45 -29.51 -10.13 20.48
CA ARG A 45 -28.82 -8.87 20.20
C ARG A 45 -29.12 -7.89 21.33
N ALA A 46 -28.33 -7.97 22.41
CA ALA A 46 -28.23 -6.87 23.35
C ALA A 46 -27.49 -5.73 22.66
N GLY A 47 -28.26 -4.75 22.18
CA GLY A 47 -27.75 -3.48 21.70
C GLY A 47 -27.05 -2.76 22.84
N ALA A 48 -25.73 -2.88 22.91
CA ALA A 48 -24.91 -1.97 23.67
C ALA A 48 -24.92 -0.62 22.95
N THR A 49 -25.91 0.21 23.28
CA THR A 49 -25.85 1.66 23.07
C THR A 49 -24.82 2.21 24.04
N GLY A 50 -23.54 1.96 23.73
CA GLY A 50 -22.45 2.71 24.31
C GLY A 50 -22.68 4.16 23.93
N ARG A 51 -23.05 4.99 24.91
CA ARG A 51 -22.97 6.44 24.80
C ARG A 51 -21.54 6.77 24.38
N GLY A 52 -21.36 7.00 23.09
CA GLY A 52 -20.13 7.50 22.53
C GLY A 52 -19.74 8.73 23.35
N GLY A 53 -18.55 8.69 23.93
CA GLY A 53 -17.91 9.90 24.41
C GLY A 53 -18.03 10.94 23.31
N ALA A 54 -18.57 12.10 23.67
CA ALA A 54 -18.78 13.19 22.74
C ALA A 54 -17.50 13.36 21.92
N ALA A 55 -17.58 13.05 20.62
CA ALA A 55 -16.60 13.55 19.67
C ALA A 55 -16.50 15.05 19.96
N GLN A 56 -15.30 15.53 20.28
CA GLN A 56 -15.05 16.95 20.43
C GLN A 56 -15.53 17.61 19.12
N ALA A 57 -16.71 18.22 19.19
CA ALA A 57 -17.30 18.94 18.09
C ALA A 57 -16.34 20.09 17.78
N GLY A 58 -15.58 19.97 16.68
CA GLY A 58 -14.67 21.03 16.22
C GLY A 58 -13.37 20.58 15.56
N GLU A 59 -12.94 19.32 15.69
CA GLU A 59 -11.66 18.89 15.11
C GLU A 59 -11.80 18.18 13.77
N HIS A 60 -11.40 18.89 12.71
CA HIS A 60 -11.34 18.36 11.35
C HIS A 60 -9.99 17.69 11.10
N TRP A 61 -10.02 16.37 10.88
CA TRP A 61 -8.86 15.54 10.60
C TRP A 61 -8.65 15.40 9.11
N ARG A 62 -7.41 15.49 8.63
CA ARG A 62 -6.98 15.27 7.25
C ARG A 62 -5.97 14.15 7.17
N GLY A 63 -5.95 13.40 6.08
CA GLY A 63 -4.91 12.41 5.81
C GLY A 63 -3.56 13.11 5.56
N GLY A 64 -2.53 12.74 6.33
CA GLY A 64 -1.16 13.19 6.09
C GLY A 64 -0.32 12.15 5.34
N TRP A 65 -0.58 10.87 5.59
CA TRP A 65 0.08 9.73 4.99
C TRP A 65 -0.81 8.49 5.14
N ALA A 66 -0.73 7.54 4.21
CA ALA A 66 -1.39 6.24 4.30
C ALA A 66 -0.62 5.19 3.49
N ALA A 67 -0.93 3.92 3.75
CA ALA A 67 -0.45 2.75 3.01
C ALA A 67 -1.47 1.61 3.10
N ALA A 68 -1.70 0.93 1.98
CA ALA A 68 -2.69 -0.13 1.88
C ALA A 68 -2.25 -1.39 2.65
N PRO A 69 -3.09 -1.93 3.56
CA PRO A 69 -2.80 -3.19 4.24
C PRO A 69 -2.72 -4.38 3.28
N GLN A 70 -1.83 -5.32 3.58
CA GLN A 70 -1.61 -6.58 2.88
C GLN A 70 -1.52 -7.74 3.88
N ARG A 71 -1.84 -8.95 3.40
CA ARG A 71 -1.55 -10.20 4.13
C ARG A 71 -0.03 -10.39 4.25
N PRO A 72 0.44 -11.11 5.29
CA PRO A 72 1.83 -11.54 5.38
C PRO A 72 2.33 -12.12 4.05
N THR A 73 3.40 -11.55 3.52
CA THR A 73 4.00 -11.94 2.24
C THR A 73 5.49 -11.57 2.25
N GLU A 74 6.31 -12.38 1.58
CA GLU A 74 7.76 -12.13 1.41
C GLU A 74 8.15 -11.99 -0.07
N VAL A 75 7.18 -11.77 -0.96
CA VAL A 75 7.39 -11.67 -2.41
C VAL A 75 8.35 -10.54 -2.80
N PHE A 76 8.44 -9.49 -1.97
CA PHE A 76 9.37 -8.36 -2.14
C PHE A 76 10.63 -8.48 -1.28
N GLY A 77 10.89 -9.66 -0.71
CA GLY A 77 12.04 -9.95 0.13
C GLY A 77 11.66 -10.24 1.59
N LYS A 78 12.65 -10.74 2.33
CA LYS A 78 12.52 -11.11 3.74
C LYS A 78 12.07 -9.89 4.56
N ASN A 79 11.07 -10.12 5.39
CA ASN A 79 10.55 -9.12 6.32
C ASN A 79 10.09 -9.81 7.62
N TRP A 80 9.32 -9.13 8.46
CA TRP A 80 8.92 -9.64 9.78
C TRP A 80 7.46 -10.11 9.83
N SER A 81 6.73 -10.09 8.71
CA SER A 81 5.28 -10.35 8.72
C SER A 81 4.92 -11.82 8.92
N GLY A 82 5.77 -12.77 8.52
CA GLY A 82 5.52 -14.19 8.76
C GLY A 82 5.56 -14.55 10.25
N GLU A 83 6.60 -14.08 10.95
CA GLU A 83 6.81 -14.35 12.38
C GLU A 83 5.96 -13.44 13.28
N GLY A 84 5.77 -12.17 12.87
CA GLY A 84 5.20 -11.13 13.72
C GLY A 84 6.20 -10.60 14.74
N PHE A 85 5.67 -10.17 15.88
CA PHE A 85 6.44 -9.54 16.95
C PHE A 85 6.11 -10.13 18.31
N ALA A 86 7.09 -10.18 19.21
CA ALA A 86 6.91 -10.55 20.62
C ALA A 86 8.01 -9.91 21.48
N ARG A 87 7.63 -9.15 22.52
CA ARG A 87 8.54 -8.35 23.35
C ARG A 87 9.49 -7.50 22.51
N GLN A 88 8.93 -6.81 21.52
CA GLN A 88 9.69 -6.05 20.53
C GLN A 88 9.05 -4.69 20.27
N THR A 89 9.90 -3.70 20.00
CA THR A 89 9.52 -2.37 19.54
C THR A 89 9.78 -2.24 18.05
N VAL A 90 8.80 -1.73 17.31
CA VAL A 90 8.87 -1.45 15.88
C VAL A 90 8.73 0.05 15.66
N ARG A 91 9.73 0.69 15.05
CA ARG A 91 9.74 2.13 14.74
C ARG A 91 9.73 2.35 13.23
N GLN A 92 8.72 3.06 12.76
CA GLN A 92 8.39 3.18 11.34
C GLN A 92 8.46 4.65 10.92
N VAL A 93 9.28 4.97 9.92
CA VAL A 93 9.42 6.33 9.40
C VAL A 93 8.43 6.54 8.25
N VAL A 94 7.67 7.63 8.32
CA VAL A 94 6.75 8.04 7.24
C VAL A 94 6.88 9.53 6.97
N ARG A 95 6.92 9.92 5.69
CA ARG A 95 6.90 11.33 5.28
C ARG A 95 5.48 11.75 4.98
N VAL A 96 5.05 12.88 5.54
CA VAL A 96 3.65 13.33 5.43
C VAL A 96 3.51 14.38 4.34
N GLY A 97 2.45 14.28 3.52
CA GLY A 97 2.12 15.28 2.50
C GLY A 97 1.55 16.56 3.12
N ALA A 98 0.66 16.39 4.10
CA ALA A 98 0.10 17.46 4.93
C ALA A 98 0.43 17.25 6.41
N GLY A 99 0.63 18.35 7.13
CA GLY A 99 0.88 18.36 8.57
C GLY A 99 -0.18 19.13 9.34
N GLY A 100 0.00 19.25 10.65
CA GLY A 100 -0.94 19.94 11.54
C GLY A 100 -0.36 20.18 12.93
N ALA A 101 -1.21 20.66 13.84
CA ALA A 101 -0.87 20.88 15.24
C ALA A 101 -1.11 19.63 16.11
N GLN A 102 -2.04 18.78 15.69
CA GLN A 102 -2.31 17.50 16.31
C GLN A 102 -2.17 16.38 15.29
N ALA A 103 -1.84 15.19 15.78
CA ALA A 103 -1.70 13.99 14.97
C ALA A 103 -2.38 12.80 15.65
N ARG A 104 -2.86 11.86 14.85
CA ARG A 104 -3.30 10.53 15.30
C ARG A 104 -2.90 9.49 14.27
N ILE A 105 -2.88 8.23 14.68
CA ILE A 105 -2.53 7.11 13.79
C ILE A 105 -3.71 6.18 13.61
N ARG A 106 -3.75 5.51 12.46
CA ARG A 106 -4.62 4.38 12.18
C ARG A 106 -3.80 3.10 12.16
N LEU A 107 -4.24 2.14 12.94
CA LEU A 107 -3.69 0.80 12.99
C LEU A 107 -4.69 -0.19 12.38
N SER A 108 -4.19 -1.18 11.66
CA SER A 108 -5.00 -2.19 10.97
C SER A 108 -4.53 -3.60 11.30
N ASN A 109 -5.45 -4.41 11.80
CA ASN A 109 -5.32 -5.86 11.99
C ASN A 109 -6.18 -6.62 10.97
N ARG A 110 -6.40 -6.02 9.79
CA ARG A 110 -7.32 -6.50 8.74
C ARG A 110 -7.10 -7.96 8.35
N TYR A 111 -5.85 -8.42 8.34
CA TYR A 111 -5.50 -9.79 7.97
C TYR A 111 -5.06 -10.65 9.17
N GLY A 112 -5.15 -10.12 10.39
CA GLY A 112 -4.90 -10.90 11.59
C GLY A 112 -6.03 -11.87 11.89
N THR A 113 -5.69 -13.07 12.34
CA THR A 113 -6.64 -14.13 12.73
C THR A 113 -6.96 -14.15 14.22
N ALA A 114 -6.31 -13.29 15.00
CA ALA A 114 -6.51 -13.13 16.44
C ALA A 114 -6.49 -11.64 16.84
N PRO A 115 -7.01 -11.27 18.03
CA PRO A 115 -6.91 -9.90 18.52
C PRO A 115 -5.45 -9.46 18.70
N LEU A 116 -5.08 -8.33 18.08
CA LEU A 116 -3.76 -7.72 18.18
C LEU A 116 -3.68 -6.86 19.45
N LYS A 117 -2.75 -7.18 20.35
CA LYS A 117 -2.47 -6.38 21.55
C LYS A 117 -1.32 -5.42 21.30
N VAL A 118 -1.62 -4.12 21.26
CA VAL A 118 -0.62 -3.04 21.21
C VAL A 118 -0.37 -2.60 22.65
N ALA A 119 0.80 -2.93 23.20
CA ALA A 119 1.14 -2.60 24.59
C ALA A 119 1.39 -1.09 24.79
N GLY A 120 1.77 -0.41 23.71
CA GLY A 120 1.75 1.04 23.65
C GLY A 120 2.29 1.57 22.33
N ALA A 121 2.06 2.86 22.08
CA ALA A 121 2.54 3.53 20.89
C ALA A 121 3.04 4.94 21.19
N THR A 122 4.01 5.42 20.40
CA THR A 122 4.47 6.81 20.43
C THR A 122 4.56 7.37 19.01
N LEU A 123 4.42 8.69 18.91
CA LEU A 123 4.64 9.48 17.71
C LEU A 123 5.71 10.53 17.99
N ALA A 124 6.63 10.76 17.05
CA ALA A 124 7.67 11.77 17.19
C ALA A 124 8.05 12.36 15.82
N ARG A 125 8.74 13.50 15.81
CA ARG A 125 9.36 14.02 14.58
C ARG A 125 10.63 13.20 14.30
N ALA A 126 10.78 12.73 13.07
CA ALA A 126 11.92 11.92 12.68
C ALA A 126 13.23 12.72 12.69
N ASP A 127 14.32 12.00 12.93
CA ASP A 127 15.70 12.45 12.78
C ASP A 127 16.48 11.41 11.94
N GLN A 128 17.81 11.45 11.93
CA GLN A 128 18.65 10.54 11.16
C GLN A 128 18.45 9.07 11.56
N GLY A 129 18.23 8.21 10.56
CA GLY A 129 18.02 6.78 10.76
C GLY A 129 16.80 6.50 11.64
N GLY A 130 16.98 5.65 12.65
CA GLY A 130 15.92 5.31 13.63
C GLY A 130 15.77 6.34 14.77
N ALA A 131 16.50 7.45 14.76
CA ALA A 131 16.45 8.45 15.82
C ALA A 131 15.25 9.39 15.64
N VAL A 132 14.89 10.07 16.73
CA VAL A 132 13.81 11.06 16.76
C VAL A 132 14.29 12.35 17.36
N ARG A 133 13.63 13.47 17.05
CA ARG A 133 14.03 14.77 17.59
C ARG A 133 13.74 14.81 19.09
N ALA A 134 14.73 15.22 19.88
CA ALA A 134 14.59 15.40 21.32
C ALA A 134 13.39 16.30 21.68
N GLY A 135 12.63 15.92 22.71
CA GLY A 135 11.43 16.63 23.15
C GLY A 135 10.19 16.47 22.26
N SER A 136 10.27 15.74 21.14
CA SER A 136 9.14 15.53 20.22
C SER A 136 8.35 14.24 20.48
N VAL A 137 8.84 13.33 21.31
CA VAL A 137 8.15 12.07 21.62
C VAL A 137 6.83 12.36 22.32
N ARG A 138 5.76 11.78 21.79
CA ARG A 138 4.40 11.84 22.34
C ARG A 138 3.87 10.44 22.53
N GLN A 139 3.42 10.15 23.74
CA GLN A 139 2.68 8.93 23.99
C GLN A 139 1.30 9.03 23.35
N LEU A 140 0.93 8.00 22.59
CA LEU A 140 -0.40 7.86 22.03
C LEU A 140 -1.32 7.12 23.01
N THR A 141 -2.59 7.48 22.98
CA THR A 141 -3.66 6.80 23.72
C THR A 141 -4.75 6.32 22.79
N PHE A 142 -5.55 5.36 23.25
CA PHE A 142 -6.66 4.77 22.52
C PHE A 142 -7.86 4.74 23.46
N GLY A 143 -8.84 5.63 23.26
CA GLY A 143 -9.94 5.80 24.21
C GLY A 143 -9.43 6.12 25.62
N HIS A 144 -8.41 6.98 25.72
CA HIS A 144 -7.68 7.36 26.93
C HIS A 144 -6.82 6.24 27.56
N GLY A 145 -6.82 5.02 27.01
CA GLY A 145 -5.95 3.93 27.42
C GLY A 145 -4.54 4.04 26.80
N LYS A 146 -3.51 3.61 27.54
CA LYS A 146 -2.11 3.60 27.06
C LYS A 146 -1.76 2.40 26.17
N SER A 147 -2.66 1.43 26.10
CA SER A 147 -2.58 0.20 25.31
C SER A 147 -3.92 -0.01 24.61
N ALA A 148 -3.94 -0.89 23.61
CA ALA A 148 -5.15 -1.22 22.88
C ALA A 148 -5.18 -2.69 22.46
N THR A 149 -6.39 -3.19 22.24
CA THR A 149 -6.63 -4.47 21.56
C THR A 149 -7.45 -4.21 20.31
N ILE A 150 -6.93 -4.58 19.15
CA ILE A 150 -7.62 -4.48 17.87
C ILE A 150 -8.18 -5.88 17.55
N PRO A 151 -9.49 -6.05 17.30
CA PRO A 151 -10.04 -7.36 16.98
C PRO A 151 -9.42 -7.93 15.69
N ALA A 152 -9.53 -9.24 15.49
CA ALA A 152 -9.19 -9.87 14.20
C ALA A 152 -10.02 -9.22 13.08
N GLY A 153 -9.38 -8.85 11.98
CA GLY A 153 -10.02 -8.11 10.88
C GLY A 153 -10.34 -6.65 11.18
N GLY A 154 -9.99 -6.13 12.37
CA GLY A 154 -10.36 -4.80 12.83
C GLY A 154 -9.34 -3.71 12.49
N GLU A 155 -9.77 -2.47 12.69
CA GLU A 155 -8.92 -1.28 12.65
C GLU A 155 -9.15 -0.42 13.91
N LEU A 156 -8.19 0.44 14.23
CA LEU A 156 -8.26 1.33 15.37
C LEU A 156 -7.59 2.66 15.07
N LEU A 157 -8.25 3.76 15.43
CA LEU A 157 -7.64 5.09 15.49
C LEU A 157 -7.16 5.38 16.92
N SER A 158 -5.99 6.01 17.04
CA SER A 158 -5.58 6.62 18.31
C SER A 158 -6.38 7.89 18.59
N ASP A 159 -6.37 8.32 19.85
CA ASP A 159 -6.77 9.67 20.22
C ASP A 159 -5.79 10.68 19.57
N GLY A 160 -6.23 11.94 19.44
CA GLY A 160 -5.39 13.04 18.96
C GLY A 160 -4.30 13.41 19.97
N VAL A 161 -3.08 13.64 19.50
CA VAL A 161 -1.98 14.11 20.34
C VAL A 161 -1.34 15.38 19.79
N GLY A 162 -0.98 16.30 20.68
CA GLY A 162 -0.29 17.54 20.32
C GLY A 162 1.13 17.30 19.81
N LEU A 163 1.31 17.32 18.50
CA LEU A 163 2.60 17.29 17.83
C LEU A 163 2.53 18.16 16.58
N ARG A 164 3.19 19.33 16.61
CA ARG A 164 3.24 20.20 15.44
C ARG A 164 4.20 19.62 14.40
N VAL A 165 3.67 19.30 13.23
CA VAL A 165 4.39 18.75 12.07
C VAL A 165 4.07 19.61 10.86
N ARG A 166 5.10 19.98 10.09
CA ARG A 166 4.91 20.72 8.83
C ARG A 166 4.69 19.75 7.68
N ALA A 167 4.03 20.23 6.61
CA ALA A 167 3.96 19.49 5.37
C ALA A 167 5.38 19.06 4.92
N LEU A 168 5.48 17.86 4.35
CA LEU A 168 6.73 17.25 3.87
C LEU A 168 7.75 16.84 4.94
N GLU A 169 7.47 17.06 6.23
CA GLU A 169 8.28 16.50 7.31
C GLU A 169 8.05 14.98 7.46
N SER A 170 9.03 14.30 8.03
CA SER A 170 8.88 12.90 8.43
C SER A 170 8.57 12.78 9.92
N VAL A 171 7.71 11.82 10.24
CA VAL A 171 7.40 11.39 11.61
C VAL A 171 7.77 9.93 11.79
N THR A 172 7.98 9.53 13.04
CA THR A 172 8.14 8.13 13.40
C THR A 172 6.93 7.67 14.19
N VAL A 173 6.33 6.54 13.80
CA VAL A 173 5.37 5.80 14.61
C VAL A 173 6.11 4.64 15.25
N THR A 174 6.14 4.59 16.58
CA THR A 174 6.78 3.50 17.32
C THR A 174 5.71 2.69 18.05
N LEU A 175 5.66 1.37 17.80
CA LEU A 175 4.72 0.43 18.40
C LEU A 175 5.49 -0.57 19.26
N TYR A 176 5.00 -0.85 20.46
CA TYR A 176 5.52 -1.91 21.31
C TYR A 176 4.51 -3.07 21.39
N PHE A 177 5.00 -4.27 21.11
CA PHE A 177 4.25 -5.52 21.20
C PHE A 177 4.87 -6.38 22.30
N ASP A 178 4.19 -6.45 23.45
CA ASP A 178 4.64 -7.25 24.59
C ASP A 178 4.33 -8.75 24.39
N ALA A 179 3.12 -9.05 23.94
CA ALA A 179 2.67 -10.40 23.62
C ALA A 179 2.93 -10.75 22.14
N PRO A 180 3.04 -12.05 21.80
CA PRO A 180 3.11 -12.49 20.41
C PRO A 180 1.93 -11.99 19.59
N THR A 181 2.22 -11.39 18.44
CA THR A 181 1.18 -10.91 17.51
C THR A 181 0.68 -12.01 16.57
N GLY A 182 1.49 -13.05 16.34
CA GLY A 182 1.32 -13.92 15.18
C GLY A 182 1.61 -13.18 13.86
N PRO A 183 1.29 -13.79 12.71
CA PRO A 183 1.55 -13.16 11.41
C PRO A 183 0.96 -11.75 11.31
N ALA A 184 1.77 -10.80 10.82
CA ALA A 184 1.44 -9.39 10.84
C ALA A 184 0.79 -8.90 9.56
N THR A 185 -0.29 -8.14 9.72
CA THR A 185 -0.76 -7.24 8.67
C THR A 185 0.36 -6.24 8.37
N LEU A 186 0.76 -6.13 7.11
CA LEU A 186 1.85 -5.26 6.68
C LEU A 186 1.45 -4.43 5.47
N HIS A 187 2.33 -3.52 5.07
CA HIS A 187 2.46 -3.06 3.70
C HIS A 187 3.89 -3.39 3.25
N ALA A 188 4.03 -4.20 2.20
CA ALA A 188 5.27 -4.91 1.91
C ALA A 188 6.36 -4.02 1.29
N LEU A 189 5.98 -3.10 0.39
CA LEU A 189 6.90 -2.23 -0.35
C LEU A 189 6.89 -0.79 0.21
N ALA A 190 7.39 -0.59 1.43
CA ALA A 190 7.30 0.72 2.08
C ALA A 190 8.10 1.84 1.38
N GLY A 191 9.16 1.51 0.63
CA GLY A 191 10.09 2.51 0.09
C GLY A 191 10.75 3.38 1.19
N ALA A 192 10.65 2.96 2.46
CA ALA A 192 11.13 3.62 3.66
C ALA A 192 11.61 2.56 4.67
N THR A 193 12.49 2.96 5.58
CA THR A 193 13.08 2.04 6.56
C THR A 193 12.25 2.00 7.84
N SER A 194 11.88 0.78 8.23
CA SER A 194 11.39 0.44 9.57
C SER A 194 12.51 -0.20 10.38
N TYR A 195 12.44 -0.03 11.69
CA TYR A 195 13.46 -0.42 12.66
C TYR A 195 12.86 -1.31 13.73
N ARG A 196 13.61 -2.32 14.20
CA ARG A 196 13.18 -3.22 15.29
C ARG A 196 14.22 -3.29 16.40
N ALA A 197 13.73 -3.35 17.64
CA ALA A 197 14.51 -3.54 18.86
C ALA A 197 13.81 -4.56 19.77
N ALA A 198 14.57 -5.31 20.57
CA ALA A 198 14.02 -6.17 21.63
C ALA A 198 13.72 -5.35 22.89
N GLY A 199 12.58 -5.59 23.55
CA GLY A 199 12.12 -4.81 24.71
C GLY A 199 11.33 -3.55 24.33
N ASP A 200 10.92 -2.78 25.35
CA ASP A 200 10.18 -1.52 25.17
C ASP A 200 11.16 -0.34 25.02
N HIS A 201 11.32 0.12 23.78
CA HIS A 201 12.18 1.24 23.38
C HIS A 201 11.36 2.42 22.82
N ARG A 202 10.08 2.52 23.18
CA ARG A 202 9.18 3.52 22.60
C ARG A 202 9.52 4.97 23.00
N SER A 203 10.24 5.15 24.10
CA SER A 203 10.71 6.45 24.60
C SER A 203 12.10 6.85 24.10
N ASP A 204 12.83 5.93 23.45
CA ASP A 204 14.22 6.14 23.10
C ASP A 204 14.36 7.22 22.02
N VAL A 205 15.13 8.26 22.32
CA VAL A 205 15.41 9.34 21.37
C VAL A 205 16.44 8.88 20.32
N GLY A 206 17.45 8.14 20.77
CA GLY A 206 18.49 7.56 19.90
C GLY A 206 18.03 6.29 19.17
N ALA A 207 18.88 5.84 18.24
CA ALA A 207 18.63 4.65 17.43
C ALA A 207 19.42 3.41 17.88
N ALA A 208 20.23 3.50 18.94
CA ALA A 208 21.23 2.47 19.27
C ALA A 208 20.63 1.08 19.57
N ALA A 209 19.43 1.04 20.17
CA ALA A 209 18.73 -0.21 20.46
C ALA A 209 18.11 -0.88 19.21
N PHE A 210 17.94 -0.11 18.13
CA PHE A 210 17.30 -0.56 16.91
C PHE A 210 18.34 -1.15 15.94
N THR A 211 18.65 -2.43 16.14
CA THR A 211 19.73 -3.14 15.43
C THR A 211 19.27 -3.84 14.16
N GLU A 212 17.97 -3.92 13.91
CA GLU A 212 17.40 -4.58 12.75
C GLU A 212 16.56 -3.61 11.90
N THR A 213 16.53 -3.83 10.59
CA THR A 213 15.77 -3.02 9.64
C THR A 213 14.93 -3.84 8.69
N SER A 214 13.88 -3.22 8.16
CA SER A 214 12.98 -3.77 7.15
C SER A 214 12.51 -2.64 6.23
N GLN A 215 12.12 -2.98 4.99
CA GLN A 215 11.54 -2.06 4.02
C GLN A 215 10.01 -2.23 3.91
N SER A 216 9.37 -2.60 5.02
CA SER A 216 7.92 -2.79 5.12
C SER A 216 7.37 -1.99 6.30
N TRP A 217 6.09 -1.62 6.22
CA TRP A 217 5.34 -1.09 7.36
C TRP A 217 4.47 -2.18 7.97
N TYR A 218 4.27 -2.16 9.28
CA TYR A 218 3.57 -3.20 10.03
C TYR A 218 2.46 -2.57 10.86
N TYR A 219 1.24 -3.07 10.65
CA TYR A 219 0.00 -2.64 11.30
C TYR A 219 -0.35 -1.15 11.16
N LEU A 220 0.50 -0.31 10.56
CA LEU A 220 0.28 1.12 10.38
C LEU A 220 -0.33 1.36 9.00
N SER A 221 -1.55 1.90 8.95
CA SER A 221 -2.26 2.19 7.69
C SER A 221 -2.55 3.68 7.47
N GLY A 222 -2.36 4.53 8.48
CA GLY A 222 -2.57 5.96 8.31
C GLY A 222 -1.96 6.84 9.40
N VAL A 223 -1.64 8.07 9.01
CA VAL A 223 -1.33 9.18 9.91
C VAL A 223 -2.19 10.37 9.50
N GLU A 224 -2.97 10.88 10.45
CA GLU A 224 -3.94 11.94 10.23
C GLU A 224 -3.60 13.16 11.09
N PHE A 225 -3.89 14.36 10.59
CA PHE A 225 -3.56 15.62 11.25
C PHE A 225 -4.76 16.55 11.37
N ALA A 226 -4.81 17.30 12.46
CA ALA A 226 -5.76 18.37 12.70
C ALA A 226 -5.06 19.71 13.02
N GLY A 227 -5.79 20.83 12.91
CA GLY A 227 -5.27 22.17 13.23
C GLY A 227 -4.30 22.75 12.20
N GLY A 228 -4.33 22.26 10.94
CA GLY A 228 -3.47 22.71 9.83
C GLY A 228 -4.07 23.77 8.89
N GLY A 229 -5.25 24.33 9.21
CA GLY A 229 -5.99 25.27 8.34
C GLY A 229 -7.47 24.88 8.19
N PRO A 230 -8.27 25.61 7.39
CA PRO A 230 -9.70 25.38 7.25
C PRO A 230 -10.01 23.95 6.75
N ALA A 231 -11.16 23.46 7.16
CA ALA A 231 -11.75 22.21 6.70
C ALA A 231 -11.96 22.23 5.18
N ARG A 232 -11.32 21.30 4.46
CA ARG A 232 -11.47 21.13 3.01
C ARG A 232 -11.45 19.66 2.67
N ARG A 233 -12.34 19.25 1.78
CA ARG A 233 -12.36 17.91 1.20
C ARG A 233 -11.37 17.83 0.03
N ASP A 234 -10.09 17.90 0.36
CA ASP A 234 -9.00 18.02 -0.60
C ASP A 234 -7.90 16.96 -0.38
N GLY A 235 -8.19 15.85 0.29
CA GLY A 235 -7.32 14.67 0.27
C GLY A 235 -7.22 14.09 -1.14
N ILE A 236 -6.02 13.72 -1.56
CA ILE A 236 -5.75 13.01 -2.81
C ILE A 236 -5.28 11.60 -2.46
N VAL A 237 -5.92 10.60 -3.03
CA VAL A 237 -5.45 9.21 -2.95
C VAL A 237 -4.87 8.80 -4.30
N ALA A 238 -3.62 8.36 -4.31
CA ALA A 238 -3.02 7.64 -5.42
C ALA A 238 -3.33 6.15 -5.21
N PHE A 239 -4.19 5.58 -6.05
CA PHE A 239 -4.65 4.19 -5.94
C PHE A 239 -4.20 3.41 -7.17
N GLY A 240 -3.50 2.30 -6.96
CA GLY A 240 -2.93 1.55 -8.07
C GLY A 240 -2.08 0.34 -7.69
N ASP A 241 -1.24 -0.04 -8.64
CA ASP A 241 -0.30 -1.15 -8.54
C ASP A 241 1.11 -0.71 -8.09
N SER A 242 2.16 -1.47 -8.47
CA SER A 242 3.57 -1.24 -8.14
C SER A 242 4.11 0.09 -8.66
N ILE A 243 3.56 0.62 -9.76
CA ILE A 243 3.94 1.92 -10.28
C ILE A 243 3.40 3.03 -9.35
N THR A 244 2.25 2.80 -8.71
CA THR A 244 1.72 3.72 -7.69
C THR A 244 2.41 3.55 -6.35
N ASP A 245 2.62 2.31 -5.93
CA ASP A 245 3.32 1.94 -4.71
C ASP A 245 4.75 2.54 -4.69
N GLY A 246 5.40 2.54 -5.86
CA GLY A 246 6.64 3.26 -6.12
C GLY A 246 7.87 2.37 -6.31
N TYR A 247 7.66 1.18 -6.85
CA TYR A 247 8.74 0.24 -7.19
C TYR A 247 9.78 0.91 -8.10
N GLY A 248 11.05 0.72 -7.80
CA GLY A 248 12.15 1.38 -8.53
C GLY A 248 12.49 2.79 -8.11
N SER A 249 11.74 3.39 -7.17
CA SER A 249 12.19 4.62 -6.51
C SER A 249 13.34 4.34 -5.55
N THR A 250 14.26 5.29 -5.39
CA THR A 250 15.37 5.16 -4.45
C THR A 250 14.84 5.08 -3.02
N ILE A 251 15.07 3.94 -2.35
CA ILE A 251 14.60 3.66 -0.99
C ILE A 251 15.01 4.77 -0.01
N GLY A 252 14.07 5.19 0.84
CA GLY A 252 14.29 6.19 1.90
C GLY A 252 14.33 7.64 1.40
N THR A 253 14.22 7.89 0.09
CA THR A 253 14.32 9.24 -0.48
C THR A 253 12.98 9.91 -0.78
N ASN A 254 11.85 9.20 -0.62
CA ASN A 254 10.50 9.70 -0.88
C ASN A 254 10.36 10.32 -2.29
N ARG A 255 10.72 9.53 -3.32
CA ARG A 255 10.78 9.97 -4.74
C ARG A 255 9.75 9.29 -5.65
N ARG A 256 8.73 8.65 -5.06
CA ARG A 256 7.59 8.08 -5.76
C ARG A 256 6.72 9.20 -6.35
N TYR A 257 5.87 8.91 -7.34
CA TYR A 257 5.04 9.99 -7.90
C TYR A 257 4.09 10.63 -6.90
N PRO A 258 3.49 9.91 -5.90
CA PRO A 258 2.67 10.56 -4.88
C PRO A 258 3.48 11.54 -4.01
N ASP A 259 4.71 11.18 -3.66
CA ASP A 259 5.64 12.07 -2.94
C ASP A 259 6.02 13.31 -3.78
N ALA A 260 6.31 13.10 -5.07
CA ALA A 260 6.63 14.18 -5.99
C ALA A 260 5.42 15.10 -6.24
N LEU A 261 4.20 14.56 -6.25
CA LEU A 261 2.96 15.35 -6.31
C LEU A 261 2.78 16.20 -5.05
N ALA A 262 3.00 15.62 -3.86
CA ALA A 262 2.98 16.37 -2.60
C ALA A 262 4.00 17.52 -2.59
N ASN A 263 5.22 17.28 -3.13
CA ASN A 263 6.22 18.32 -3.30
C ASN A 263 5.74 19.47 -4.20
N ARG A 264 5.02 19.16 -5.31
CA ARG A 264 4.45 20.18 -6.19
C ARG A 264 3.39 21.03 -5.49
N PHE A 265 2.50 20.40 -4.70
CA PHE A 265 1.51 21.12 -3.89
C PHE A 265 2.15 22.06 -2.87
N ALA A 266 3.18 21.60 -2.16
CA ALA A 266 3.90 22.43 -1.22
C ALA A 266 4.63 23.60 -1.92
N ALA A 267 5.28 23.34 -3.06
CA ALA A 267 5.95 24.38 -3.85
C ALA A 267 4.98 25.44 -4.40
N ALA A 268 3.72 25.05 -4.65
CA ALA A 268 2.65 25.97 -5.04
C ALA A 268 2.01 26.72 -3.85
N GLY A 269 2.51 26.57 -2.62
CA GLY A 269 1.98 27.24 -1.43
C GLY A 269 0.65 26.67 -0.92
N ARG A 270 0.24 25.49 -1.40
CA ARG A 270 -1.03 24.83 -1.07
C ARG A 270 -0.82 23.34 -0.77
N PRO A 271 -0.05 23.00 0.29
CA PRO A 271 0.24 21.60 0.63
C PRO A 271 -1.04 20.81 0.89
N ARG A 272 -1.10 19.58 0.36
CA ARG A 272 -2.25 18.66 0.48
C ARG A 272 -1.77 17.28 0.90
N GLY A 273 -2.67 16.52 1.54
CA GLY A 273 -2.46 15.10 1.80
C GLY A 273 -2.50 14.33 0.48
N VAL A 274 -1.38 13.72 0.10
CA VAL A 274 -1.30 12.77 -1.01
C VAL A 274 -1.02 11.39 -0.40
N LEU A 275 -2.05 10.55 -0.37
CA LEU A 275 -2.07 9.25 0.28
C LEU A 275 -1.73 8.18 -0.77
N ASN A 276 -0.80 7.28 -0.47
CA ASN A 276 -0.40 6.23 -1.39
C ASN A 276 -1.06 4.91 -1.00
N GLU A 277 -2.03 4.47 -1.80
CA GLU A 277 -2.76 3.21 -1.62
C GLU A 277 -2.39 2.21 -2.75
N GLY A 278 -1.18 2.35 -3.28
CA GLY A 278 -0.58 1.41 -4.21
C GLY A 278 -0.34 0.06 -3.54
N ILE A 279 -0.52 -1.03 -4.30
CA ILE A 279 -0.07 -2.36 -3.90
C ILE A 279 0.70 -2.96 -5.07
N ALA A 280 2.00 -3.23 -4.87
CA ALA A 280 2.79 -3.86 -5.91
C ALA A 280 2.21 -5.20 -6.39
N GLY A 281 2.07 -5.34 -7.71
CA GLY A 281 1.47 -6.50 -8.37
C GLY A 281 -0.07 -6.58 -8.32
N ASN A 282 -0.76 -5.58 -7.75
CA ASN A 282 -2.22 -5.59 -7.68
C ASN A 282 -2.86 -5.64 -9.08
N GLN A 283 -4.09 -6.14 -9.13
CA GLN A 283 -4.87 -6.25 -10.35
C GLN A 283 -6.28 -5.70 -10.12
N LEU A 284 -6.90 -5.13 -11.16
CA LEU A 284 -8.27 -4.60 -11.09
C LEU A 284 -9.29 -5.68 -10.73
N VAL A 285 -9.15 -6.87 -11.32
CA VAL A 285 -10.22 -7.89 -11.31
C VAL A 285 -9.83 -9.23 -10.68
N ASN A 286 -8.56 -9.52 -10.50
CA ASN A 286 -8.08 -10.78 -9.91
C ASN A 286 -7.51 -10.57 -8.50
N THR A 287 -7.98 -11.37 -7.55
CA THR A 287 -7.33 -11.50 -6.24
C THR A 287 -6.25 -12.57 -6.36
N THR A 288 -5.05 -12.27 -5.90
CA THR A 288 -3.92 -13.22 -5.91
C THR A 288 -3.41 -13.44 -4.49
N ALA A 289 -2.77 -14.59 -4.26
CA ALA A 289 -2.18 -14.89 -2.96
C ALA A 289 -1.03 -13.91 -2.62
N ASP A 290 -0.23 -13.58 -3.63
CA ASP A 290 0.99 -12.77 -3.50
C ASP A 290 0.72 -11.26 -3.44
N PHE A 291 -0.24 -10.79 -4.24
CA PHE A 291 -0.46 -9.35 -4.50
C PHE A 291 -1.82 -8.84 -4.00
N GLY A 292 -2.50 -9.66 -3.19
CA GLY A 292 -3.64 -9.24 -2.39
C GLY A 292 -4.96 -9.23 -3.13
N GLU A 293 -5.93 -8.57 -2.50
CA GLU A 293 -7.29 -8.44 -3.02
C GLU A 293 -7.33 -7.55 -4.25
N LYS A 294 -8.15 -7.94 -5.23
CA LYS A 294 -8.38 -7.14 -6.43
C LYS A 294 -8.79 -5.71 -6.09
N ALA A 295 -8.39 -4.76 -6.92
CA ALA A 295 -8.61 -3.34 -6.72
C ALA A 295 -10.11 -3.02 -6.51
N THR A 296 -11.00 -3.67 -7.26
CA THR A 296 -12.47 -3.54 -7.13
C THR A 296 -13.05 -3.96 -5.79
N ALA A 297 -12.37 -4.82 -5.02
CA ALA A 297 -12.79 -5.23 -3.69
C ALA A 297 -12.29 -4.28 -2.60
N ARG A 298 -11.04 -3.82 -2.69
CA ARG A 298 -10.41 -2.98 -1.66
C ARG A 298 -10.68 -1.48 -1.80
N PHE A 299 -11.13 -1.02 -2.97
CA PHE A 299 -11.25 0.41 -3.29
C PHE A 299 -12.04 1.25 -2.28
N ALA A 300 -13.20 0.77 -1.84
CA ALA A 300 -14.03 1.52 -0.90
C ALA A 300 -13.33 1.72 0.46
N GLU A 301 -12.59 0.71 0.92
CA GLU A 301 -11.91 0.71 2.20
C GLU A 301 -10.62 1.52 2.14
N ASP A 302 -9.78 1.26 1.14
CA ASP A 302 -8.46 1.89 1.04
C ASP A 302 -8.54 3.33 0.53
N ALA A 303 -9.38 3.59 -0.49
CA ALA A 303 -9.37 4.89 -1.17
C ALA A 303 -10.46 5.86 -0.71
N LEU A 304 -11.60 5.38 -0.21
CA LEU A 304 -12.77 6.25 0.02
C LEU A 304 -13.12 6.50 1.48
N ASN A 305 -12.57 5.73 2.42
CA ASN A 305 -12.89 5.84 3.86
C ASN A 305 -11.90 6.72 4.65
N GLY A 306 -10.89 7.27 3.98
CA GLY A 306 -9.96 8.23 4.58
C GLY A 306 -10.61 9.59 4.84
N PRO A 307 -10.12 10.36 5.84
CA PRO A 307 -10.60 11.70 6.09
C PRO A 307 -10.36 12.62 4.89
N ASP A 308 -11.38 13.44 4.56
CA ASP A 308 -11.33 14.51 3.56
C ASP A 308 -10.95 14.11 2.14
N VAL A 309 -11.00 12.82 1.80
CA VAL A 309 -10.69 12.38 0.43
C VAL A 309 -11.65 13.05 -0.54
N GLY A 310 -11.10 13.89 -1.42
CA GLY A 310 -11.82 14.61 -2.47
C GLY A 310 -11.53 14.06 -3.87
N THR A 311 -10.36 13.45 -4.06
CA THR A 311 -9.92 12.95 -5.36
C THR A 311 -9.17 11.62 -5.22
N VAL A 312 -9.41 10.71 -6.16
CA VAL A 312 -8.57 9.54 -6.42
C VAL A 312 -7.89 9.68 -7.78
N ILE A 313 -6.60 9.38 -7.84
CA ILE A 313 -5.85 9.16 -9.07
C ILE A 313 -5.77 7.64 -9.25
N LEU A 314 -6.37 7.11 -10.31
CA LEU A 314 -6.47 5.68 -10.58
C LEU A 314 -5.46 5.27 -11.66
N LEU A 315 -4.44 4.48 -11.29
CA LEU A 315 -3.47 3.87 -12.19
C LEU A 315 -3.41 2.35 -11.93
N GLU A 316 -4.18 1.58 -12.69
CA GLU A 316 -4.31 0.14 -12.48
C GLU A 316 -4.71 -0.58 -13.79
N GLY A 317 -4.21 -1.80 -13.97
CA GLY A 317 -4.60 -2.70 -15.07
C GLY A 317 -3.45 -3.30 -15.86
N ILE A 318 -2.21 -2.80 -15.68
CA ILE A 318 -1.06 -3.34 -16.42
C ILE A 318 -0.73 -4.78 -16.00
N ASN A 319 -0.91 -5.11 -14.72
CA ASN A 319 -0.70 -6.46 -14.22
C ASN A 319 -1.79 -7.43 -14.67
N ASP A 320 -3.06 -7.00 -14.77
CA ASP A 320 -4.11 -7.82 -15.36
C ASP A 320 -3.78 -8.22 -16.82
N ILE A 321 -3.13 -7.31 -17.56
CA ILE A 321 -2.66 -7.55 -18.92
C ILE A 321 -1.45 -8.50 -18.90
N GLY A 322 -0.35 -8.10 -18.24
CA GLY A 322 0.93 -8.80 -18.31
C GLY A 322 0.95 -10.16 -17.59
N MET A 323 0.42 -10.24 -16.37
CA MET A 323 0.45 -11.48 -15.58
C MET A 323 -0.50 -12.56 -16.10
N SER A 324 -1.40 -12.23 -17.03
CA SER A 324 -2.18 -13.25 -17.74
C SER A 324 -1.38 -14.01 -18.82
N GLU A 325 -0.23 -13.46 -19.22
CA GLU A 325 0.64 -14.04 -20.24
C GLU A 325 1.78 -14.86 -19.62
N VAL A 326 2.26 -14.45 -18.43
CA VAL A 326 3.43 -15.02 -17.77
C VAL A 326 3.15 -15.21 -16.28
N ALA A 327 3.63 -16.32 -15.72
CA ALA A 327 3.58 -16.56 -14.28
C ALA A 327 4.49 -15.55 -13.54
N VAL A 328 3.91 -14.79 -12.61
CA VAL A 328 4.63 -13.86 -11.73
C VAL A 328 4.26 -14.19 -10.29
N GLY A 329 5.26 -14.33 -9.42
CA GLY A 329 5.08 -14.75 -8.04
C GLY A 329 5.10 -16.28 -7.87
N SER A 330 4.42 -16.75 -6.82
CA SER A 330 4.30 -18.16 -6.46
C SER A 330 3.20 -18.91 -7.23
N GLY A 331 2.33 -18.20 -7.94
CA GLY A 331 1.24 -18.75 -8.75
C GLY A 331 1.58 -18.92 -10.24
N GLY A 332 0.68 -19.57 -10.98
CA GLY A 332 0.69 -19.55 -12.46
C GLY A 332 0.19 -18.22 -13.03
N PRO A 333 0.11 -18.09 -14.38
CA PRO A 333 -0.50 -16.92 -15.00
C PRO A 333 -1.92 -16.69 -14.48
N THR A 334 -2.28 -15.42 -14.24
CA THR A 334 -3.65 -15.08 -13.84
C THR A 334 -4.62 -15.29 -14.99
N PRO A 335 -5.94 -15.43 -14.74
CA PRO A 335 -6.93 -15.52 -15.81
C PRO A 335 -6.79 -14.37 -16.80
N GLU A 336 -6.88 -14.68 -18.10
CA GLU A 336 -6.90 -13.68 -19.15
C GLU A 336 -8.14 -12.79 -19.02
N VAL A 337 -7.95 -11.49 -19.25
CA VAL A 337 -9.03 -10.50 -19.20
C VAL A 337 -9.07 -9.68 -20.48
N SER A 338 -10.30 -9.43 -20.93
CA SER A 338 -10.60 -8.56 -22.04
C SER A 338 -10.51 -7.08 -21.66
N VAL A 339 -10.26 -6.21 -22.63
CA VAL A 339 -10.31 -4.75 -22.45
C VAL A 339 -11.68 -4.30 -21.90
N ARG A 340 -12.77 -4.97 -22.29
CA ARG A 340 -14.11 -4.67 -21.76
C ARG A 340 -14.20 -4.92 -20.26
N GLN A 341 -13.66 -6.04 -19.77
CA GLN A 341 -13.65 -6.33 -18.33
C GLN A 341 -12.84 -5.30 -17.54
N LEU A 342 -11.71 -4.84 -18.08
CA LEU A 342 -10.91 -3.77 -17.48
C LEU A 342 -11.69 -2.45 -17.43
N ILE A 343 -12.35 -2.07 -18.53
CA ILE A 343 -13.21 -0.88 -18.61
C ILE A 343 -14.36 -0.97 -17.60
N ASP A 344 -15.05 -2.09 -17.51
CA ASP A 344 -16.20 -2.26 -16.62
C ASP A 344 -15.77 -2.25 -15.15
N ALA A 345 -14.58 -2.77 -14.83
CA ALA A 345 -13.98 -2.65 -13.50
C ALA A 345 -13.67 -1.19 -13.15
N GLN A 346 -13.02 -0.42 -14.05
CA GLN A 346 -12.75 0.99 -13.80
C GLN A 346 -14.05 1.81 -13.68
N ARG A 347 -15.10 1.48 -14.45
CA ARG A 347 -16.44 2.08 -14.29
C ARG A 347 -17.08 1.79 -12.92
N GLU A 348 -16.89 0.59 -12.38
CA GLU A 348 -17.35 0.28 -11.02
C GLU A 348 -16.63 1.16 -9.99
N LEU A 349 -15.31 1.32 -10.09
CA LEU A 349 -14.54 2.21 -9.21
C LEU A 349 -15.02 3.67 -9.29
N ILE A 350 -15.22 4.18 -10.50
CA ILE A 350 -15.77 5.53 -10.73
C ILE A 350 -17.13 5.67 -10.04
N ARG A 351 -18.04 4.70 -10.24
CA ARG A 351 -19.36 4.73 -9.58
C ARG A 351 -19.24 4.68 -8.05
N GLN A 352 -18.30 3.91 -7.49
CA GLN A 352 -18.06 3.90 -6.03
C GLN A 352 -17.61 5.27 -5.52
N ALA A 353 -16.65 5.90 -6.21
CA ALA A 353 -16.13 7.22 -5.86
C ALA A 353 -17.20 8.31 -5.96
N HIS A 354 -17.94 8.36 -7.07
CA HIS A 354 -19.00 9.34 -7.29
C HIS A 354 -20.14 9.22 -6.29
N ARG A 355 -20.51 8.00 -5.84
CA ARG A 355 -21.47 7.81 -4.73
C ARG A 355 -21.03 8.45 -3.42
N ARG A 356 -19.72 8.63 -3.22
CA ARG A 356 -19.14 9.34 -2.08
C ARG A 356 -18.86 10.81 -2.41
N GLY A 357 -19.09 11.29 -3.63
CA GLY A 357 -18.72 12.63 -4.09
C GLY A 357 -17.20 12.84 -4.26
N VAL A 358 -16.45 11.76 -4.48
CA VAL A 358 -15.01 11.78 -4.76
C VAL A 358 -14.79 11.84 -6.27
N LYS A 359 -13.92 12.74 -6.74
CA LYS A 359 -13.49 12.82 -8.13
C LYS A 359 -12.54 11.66 -8.46
N VAL A 360 -12.56 11.17 -9.69
CA VAL A 360 -11.60 10.18 -10.19
C VAL A 360 -10.86 10.73 -11.39
N ILE A 361 -9.54 10.84 -11.27
CA ILE A 361 -8.62 11.13 -12.36
C ILE A 361 -8.09 9.82 -12.90
N GLY A 362 -8.39 9.52 -14.16
CA GLY A 362 -7.88 8.33 -14.84
C GLY A 362 -6.45 8.54 -15.30
N ALA A 363 -5.52 7.72 -14.81
CA ALA A 363 -4.14 7.72 -15.30
C ALA A 363 -3.97 6.64 -16.37
N THR A 364 -3.47 7.00 -17.54
CA THR A 364 -3.17 6.03 -18.59
C THR A 364 -2.04 5.09 -18.15
N LEU A 365 -2.14 3.80 -18.48
CA LEU A 365 -1.07 2.82 -18.27
C LEU A 365 0.20 3.25 -18.99
N THR A 366 1.34 3.17 -18.31
CA THR A 366 2.65 3.57 -18.87
C THR A 366 3.09 2.62 -20.00
N PRO A 367 4.05 3.01 -20.86
CA PRO A 367 4.59 2.10 -21.85
C PRO A 367 5.34 0.94 -21.17
N PHE A 368 5.26 -0.26 -21.74
CA PHE A 368 5.85 -1.47 -21.15
C PHE A 368 6.57 -2.39 -22.16
N LYS A 369 6.82 -1.91 -23.38
CA LYS A 369 7.54 -2.70 -24.39
C LYS A 369 8.95 -3.04 -23.94
N GLY A 370 9.23 -4.33 -23.84
CA GLY A 370 10.48 -4.88 -23.33
C GLY A 370 10.37 -5.44 -21.90
N ALA A 371 9.28 -5.18 -21.18
CA ALA A 371 9.06 -5.75 -19.87
C ALA A 371 9.00 -7.28 -19.92
N ALA A 372 9.32 -7.94 -18.80
CA ALA A 372 9.38 -9.40 -18.73
C ALA A 372 8.08 -10.11 -19.16
N TYR A 373 6.93 -9.46 -18.94
CA TYR A 373 5.61 -9.96 -19.33
C TYR A 373 4.98 -9.24 -20.54
N TYR A 374 5.81 -8.56 -21.35
CA TYR A 374 5.34 -7.89 -22.56
C TYR A 374 4.92 -8.88 -23.64
N THR A 375 3.81 -8.59 -24.30
CA THR A 375 3.41 -9.23 -25.56
C THR A 375 2.76 -8.19 -26.48
N GLU A 376 2.83 -8.41 -27.81
CA GLU A 376 2.12 -7.56 -28.78
C GLU A 376 0.61 -7.55 -28.53
N ARG A 377 0.04 -8.69 -28.09
CA ARG A 377 -1.36 -8.79 -27.67
C ARG A 377 -1.65 -7.90 -26.46
N GLY A 378 -0.76 -7.90 -25.47
CA GLY A 378 -0.87 -7.06 -24.30
C GLY A 378 -0.80 -5.57 -24.64
N GLU A 379 0.08 -5.18 -25.57
CA GLU A 379 0.17 -3.79 -26.04
C GLU A 379 -1.11 -3.32 -26.72
N ILE A 380 -1.71 -4.16 -27.57
CA ILE A 380 -3.01 -3.86 -28.18
C ILE A 380 -4.07 -3.59 -27.11
N LYS A 381 -4.10 -4.39 -26.03
CA LYS A 381 -5.02 -4.18 -24.91
C LYS A 381 -4.73 -2.89 -24.16
N ARG A 382 -3.45 -2.62 -23.86
CA ARG A 382 -3.00 -1.41 -23.15
C ARG A 382 -3.38 -0.16 -23.93
N GLU A 383 -3.09 -0.11 -25.23
CA GLU A 383 -3.46 1.00 -26.10
C GLU A 383 -4.97 1.20 -26.18
N ALA A 384 -5.75 0.11 -26.27
CA ALA A 384 -7.21 0.17 -26.30
C ALA A 384 -7.79 0.73 -24.99
N LEU A 385 -7.28 0.28 -23.84
CA LEU A 385 -7.68 0.81 -22.53
C LEU A 385 -7.27 2.28 -22.39
N ASN A 386 -6.04 2.64 -22.74
CA ASN A 386 -5.56 4.02 -22.69
C ASN A 386 -6.36 4.95 -23.60
N ARG A 387 -6.76 4.50 -24.78
CA ARG A 387 -7.66 5.25 -25.67
C ARG A 387 -8.99 5.52 -24.97
N TRP A 388 -9.58 4.50 -24.36
CA TRP A 388 -10.83 4.67 -23.60
C TRP A 388 -10.68 5.64 -22.42
N ILE A 389 -9.59 5.54 -21.64
CA ILE A 389 -9.30 6.47 -20.53
C ILE A 389 -9.28 7.91 -21.05
N ARG A 390 -8.61 8.18 -22.18
CA ARG A 390 -8.47 9.52 -22.75
C ARG A 390 -9.76 10.09 -23.33
N THR A 391 -10.58 9.28 -23.99
CA THR A 391 -11.63 9.79 -24.88
C THR A 391 -13.06 9.50 -24.43
N SER A 392 -13.26 8.63 -23.44
CA SER A 392 -14.62 8.19 -23.05
C SER A 392 -15.43 9.25 -22.31
N GLY A 393 -14.78 10.23 -21.68
CA GLY A 393 -15.43 11.15 -20.74
C GLY A 393 -15.93 10.48 -19.46
N ALA A 394 -15.48 9.25 -19.16
CA ALA A 394 -15.90 8.53 -17.95
C ALA A 394 -15.26 9.08 -16.66
N PHE A 395 -14.07 9.66 -16.76
CA PHE A 395 -13.32 10.24 -15.65
C PHE A 395 -13.56 11.74 -15.51
N ASP A 396 -13.39 12.27 -14.30
CA ASP A 396 -13.47 13.71 -14.03
C ASP A 396 -12.26 14.48 -14.57
N GLY A 397 -11.19 13.77 -14.91
CA GLY A 397 -10.02 14.26 -15.62
C GLY A 397 -9.05 13.13 -15.95
N VAL A 398 -8.01 13.42 -16.73
CA VAL A 398 -7.04 12.42 -17.20
C VAL A 398 -5.62 12.88 -16.94
N ALA A 399 -4.79 11.98 -16.42
CA ALA A 399 -3.33 12.12 -16.37
C ALA A 399 -2.71 11.20 -17.44
N ASP A 400 -2.18 11.79 -18.52
CA ASP A 400 -1.58 11.04 -19.63
C ASP A 400 -0.13 10.64 -19.32
N LEU A 401 0.02 9.65 -18.44
CA LEU A 401 1.32 9.12 -18.00
C LEU A 401 2.04 8.32 -19.09
N ASP A 402 1.28 7.72 -20.00
CA ASP A 402 1.79 7.03 -21.19
C ASP A 402 2.61 8.00 -22.05
N ARG A 403 2.01 9.14 -22.41
CA ARG A 403 2.71 10.20 -23.14
C ARG A 403 3.85 10.79 -22.33
N ALA A 404 3.68 10.97 -21.02
CA ALA A 404 4.69 11.58 -20.16
C ALA A 404 5.99 10.76 -20.09
N LEU A 405 5.88 9.43 -20.22
CA LEU A 405 7.02 8.52 -20.06
C LEU A 405 7.51 7.87 -21.37
N SER A 406 6.73 7.95 -22.46
CA SER A 406 7.09 7.34 -23.74
C SER A 406 8.39 7.85 -24.35
N ASP A 407 9.16 6.94 -24.94
CA ASP A 407 10.27 7.30 -25.82
C ASP A 407 9.73 7.93 -27.13
N PRO A 408 10.20 9.12 -27.54
CA PRO A 408 9.79 9.74 -28.79
C PRO A 408 10.06 8.89 -30.05
N ALA A 409 11.07 8.02 -30.02
CA ALA A 409 11.45 7.16 -31.14
C ALA A 409 10.68 5.84 -31.20
N ASP A 410 10.18 5.34 -30.06
CA ASP A 410 9.32 4.15 -29.97
C ASP A 410 8.34 4.32 -28.81
N ARG A 411 7.12 4.79 -29.11
CA ARG A 411 6.14 5.17 -28.09
C ARG A 411 5.67 4.01 -27.21
N GLY A 412 5.87 2.75 -27.62
CA GLY A 412 5.58 1.58 -26.80
C GLY A 412 6.59 1.38 -25.67
N ARG A 413 7.77 2.02 -25.75
CA ARG A 413 8.85 1.92 -24.75
C ARG A 413 8.84 3.11 -23.80
N MET A 414 9.20 2.83 -22.54
CA MET A 414 9.55 3.88 -21.60
C MET A 414 10.86 4.52 -22.03
N ALA A 415 10.93 5.86 -22.03
CA ALA A 415 12.16 6.56 -22.34
C ALA A 415 13.26 6.16 -21.34
N ALA A 416 14.48 5.89 -21.84
CA ALA A 416 15.58 5.38 -21.02
C ALA A 416 15.92 6.28 -19.81
N ALA A 417 15.68 7.59 -19.90
CA ALA A 417 15.88 8.52 -18.79
C ALA A 417 14.92 8.28 -17.61
N TYR A 418 13.79 7.63 -17.85
CA TYR A 418 12.72 7.38 -16.87
C TYR A 418 12.64 5.93 -16.44
N ASP A 419 13.26 5.01 -17.16
CA ASP A 419 13.24 3.57 -16.90
C ASP A 419 14.25 3.19 -15.80
N GLN A 420 13.85 2.31 -14.87
CA GLN A 420 14.79 1.73 -13.92
C GLN A 420 15.67 0.61 -14.53
N GLY A 421 15.29 0.12 -15.72
CA GLY A 421 15.98 -0.91 -16.48
C GLY A 421 15.16 -2.19 -16.68
N ASP A 422 13.94 -2.28 -16.15
CA ASP A 422 13.04 -3.42 -16.35
C ASP A 422 11.96 -3.16 -17.41
N HIS A 423 11.97 -1.96 -18.01
CA HIS A 423 11.05 -1.53 -19.05
C HIS A 423 9.58 -1.49 -18.61
N LEU A 424 9.32 -1.42 -17.31
CA LEU A 424 7.99 -1.38 -16.72
C LEU A 424 7.88 -0.27 -15.66
N HIS A 425 8.80 -0.25 -14.71
CA HIS A 425 8.74 0.63 -13.57
C HIS A 425 9.57 1.90 -13.80
N PRO A 426 9.04 3.07 -13.43
CA PRO A 426 9.81 4.30 -13.46
C PRO A 426 10.92 4.31 -12.39
N ASN A 427 12.04 4.97 -12.72
CA ASN A 427 13.02 5.43 -11.76
C ASN A 427 12.59 6.78 -11.13
N ASP A 428 13.42 7.34 -10.25
CA ASP A 428 13.18 8.65 -9.61
C ASP A 428 12.83 9.79 -10.59
N ALA A 429 13.45 9.83 -11.77
CA ALA A 429 13.19 10.86 -12.77
C ALA A 429 11.85 10.63 -13.48
N GLY A 430 11.51 9.37 -13.76
CA GLY A 430 10.21 8.97 -14.30
C GLY A 430 9.06 9.30 -13.35
N TYR A 431 9.20 9.01 -12.06
CA TYR A 431 8.20 9.39 -11.06
C TYR A 431 7.99 10.90 -10.94
N ARG A 432 9.06 11.70 -11.07
CA ARG A 432 8.92 13.16 -11.16
C ARG A 432 8.20 13.59 -12.45
N ALA A 433 8.41 12.90 -13.56
CA ALA A 433 7.72 13.18 -14.82
C ALA A 433 6.22 12.86 -14.73
N MET A 434 5.85 11.72 -14.14
CA MET A 434 4.45 11.37 -13.85
C MET A 434 3.79 12.44 -12.99
N ALA A 435 4.44 12.84 -11.89
CA ALA A 435 3.91 13.86 -11.01
C ALA A 435 3.69 15.20 -11.74
N ARG A 436 4.54 15.58 -12.72
CA ARG A 436 4.36 16.79 -13.54
C ARG A 436 3.19 16.71 -14.52
N ALA A 437 2.86 15.52 -15.00
CA ALA A 437 1.76 15.30 -15.95
C ALA A 437 0.37 15.43 -15.31
N ILE A 438 0.30 15.41 -13.97
CA ILE A 438 -0.94 15.60 -13.21
C ILE A 438 -1.22 17.11 -13.08
N ASP A 439 -2.38 17.56 -13.50
CA ASP A 439 -2.80 18.95 -13.28
C ASP A 439 -3.20 19.15 -11.80
N LEU A 440 -2.56 20.12 -11.13
CA LEU A 440 -2.81 20.39 -9.71
C LEU A 440 -4.19 21.01 -9.46
N ASP A 441 -4.79 21.65 -10.46
CA ASP A 441 -6.11 22.28 -10.35
C ASP A 441 -7.24 21.28 -10.66
N ALA A 442 -6.94 20.18 -11.36
CA ALA A 442 -7.88 19.11 -11.63
C ALA A 442 -8.06 18.14 -10.44
N VAL A 443 -7.00 17.91 -9.66
CA VAL A 443 -7.00 16.97 -8.50
C VAL A 443 -7.39 17.63 -7.17
#